data_AF-A0A843FCK3-F1
#
_entry.id   AF-A0A843FCK3-F1
#
_cell.length_a   1.000
_cell.length_b   1.000
_cell.length_c   1.000
_cell.angle_alpha   90.00
_cell.angle_beta   90.00
_cell.angle_gamma   90.00
#
_symmetry.space_group_name_H-M   'P 1'
#
loop_
_entity.id
_entity.type
_entity.pdbx_description
1 polymer ?
#
loop_
_entity_poly.entity_id
_entity_poly.type
_entity_poly.pdbx_seq_one_letter_code
_entity_poly.pdbx_strand_id
1 'polypeptide(L)'
;KGAPLPMDHEWHDPLLEMAVELQGAQQQVVLFADTEVDGQAFLLHGVLDYLREGHIWDCKFSKTYHLNKYLDSPQTSMYLRLVPEAFDFTYIVSDGKYVYREKYPREIVPPIEYTIRDFMRFLKTQGLWEVYQEKWKPENYGT
;
A
#
# COMPACT_ATOMS: atom_id res chain seq x y z
N LYS A 1 -6.64 17.96 13.82
CA LYS A 1 -7.94 18.27 13.17
C LYS A 1 -7.64 19.08 11.92
N GLY A 2 -8.15 18.67 10.76
CA GLY A 2 -7.98 19.40 9.50
C GLY A 2 -8.83 20.68 9.44
N ALA A 3 -8.51 21.55 8.48
CA ALA A 3 -9.31 22.74 8.20
C ALA A 3 -10.69 22.35 7.62
N PRO A 4 -11.75 23.11 7.90
CA PRO A 4 -13.04 22.91 7.25
C PRO A 4 -12.90 23.12 5.74
N LEU A 5 -13.46 22.21 4.95
CA LEU A 5 -13.44 22.27 3.49
C LEU A 5 -14.58 23.18 3.01
N PRO A 6 -14.30 24.29 2.31
CA PRO A 6 -15.34 25.16 1.75
C PRO A 6 -16.19 24.39 0.73
N MET A 7 -17.49 24.68 0.68
CA MET A 7 -18.41 24.06 -0.29
C MET A 7 -18.08 24.38 -1.75
N ASP A 8 -17.44 25.53 -1.99
CA ASP A 8 -17.02 26.00 -3.31
C ASP A 8 -15.60 25.52 -3.69
N HIS A 9 -14.96 24.69 -2.87
CA HIS A 9 -13.65 24.14 -3.18
C HIS A 9 -13.75 23.14 -4.33
N GLU A 10 -12.82 23.20 -5.30
CA GLU A 10 -12.83 22.34 -6.49
C GLU A 10 -12.81 20.84 -6.16
N TRP A 11 -12.25 20.46 -5.00
CA TRP A 11 -12.20 19.07 -4.52
C TRP A 11 -13.27 18.72 -3.49
N HIS A 12 -14.26 19.59 -3.27
CA HIS A 12 -15.30 19.37 -2.25
C HIS A 12 -16.00 18.02 -2.42
N ASP A 13 -16.59 17.80 -3.59
CA ASP A 13 -17.38 16.61 -3.88
C ASP A 13 -16.57 15.30 -3.81
N PRO A 14 -15.41 15.17 -4.48
CA PRO A 14 -14.63 13.94 -4.38
C PRO A 14 -14.11 13.68 -2.96
N LEU A 15 -13.72 14.72 -2.20
CA LEU A 15 -13.29 14.54 -0.81
C LEU A 15 -14.45 14.11 0.09
N LEU A 16 -15.65 14.64 -0.12
CA LEU A 16 -16.84 14.23 0.62
C LEU A 16 -17.21 12.77 0.32
N GLU A 17 -17.15 12.37 -0.95
CA GLU A 17 -17.39 10.99 -1.38
C GLU A 17 -16.41 10.02 -0.69
N MET A 18 -15.12 10.32 -0.72
CA MET A 18 -14.09 9.52 -0.04
C MET A 18 -14.30 9.50 1.48
N ALA A 19 -14.64 10.64 2.09
CA ALA A 19 -14.83 10.74 3.54
C ALA A 19 -16.01 9.89 4.03
N VAL A 20 -17.10 9.82 3.26
CA VAL A 20 -18.25 8.96 3.57
C VAL A 20 -17.86 7.49 3.50
N GLU A 21 -17.15 7.07 2.45
CA GLU A 21 -16.73 5.67 2.27
C GLU A 21 -15.77 5.20 3.38
N LEU A 22 -14.80 6.05 3.72
CA LEU A 22 -13.74 5.77 4.69
C LEU A 22 -14.14 6.07 6.14
N GLN A 23 -15.39 6.47 6.37
CA GLN A 23 -15.88 6.84 7.70
C GLN A 23 -15.71 5.69 8.70
N GLY A 24 -14.98 5.95 9.79
CA GLY A 24 -14.76 4.94 10.84
C GLY A 24 -13.67 3.92 10.52
N ALA A 25 -12.97 4.03 9.39
CA ALA A 25 -11.73 3.29 9.18
C ALA A 25 -10.58 3.91 9.99
N GLN A 26 -9.71 3.05 10.53
CA GLN A 26 -8.50 3.49 11.23
C GLN A 26 -7.51 4.04 10.20
N GLN A 27 -6.98 5.23 10.46
CA GLN A 27 -6.03 5.91 9.58
C GLN A 27 -4.58 5.64 9.95
N GLN A 28 -3.69 5.65 8.94
CA GLN A 28 -2.23 5.64 9.12
C GLN A 28 -1.76 4.48 10.00
N VAL A 29 -2.18 3.26 9.66
CA VAL A 29 -1.89 2.06 10.44
C VAL A 29 -0.48 1.58 10.11
N VAL A 30 0.41 1.68 11.10
CA VAL A 30 1.78 1.18 10.99
C VAL A 30 1.81 -0.31 11.33
N LEU A 31 2.37 -1.12 10.44
CA LEU A 31 2.47 -2.57 10.60
C LEU A 31 3.85 -3.09 10.21
N PHE A 32 4.22 -4.18 10.86
CA PHE A 32 5.47 -4.89 10.62
C PHE A 32 5.19 -6.40 10.52
N ALA A 33 5.93 -7.08 9.66
CA ALA A 33 5.95 -8.54 9.64
C ALA A 33 7.31 -9.05 9.20
N ASP A 34 7.81 -10.08 9.87
CA ASP A 34 8.96 -10.82 9.38
C ASP A 34 8.54 -11.69 8.19
N THR A 35 9.46 -11.84 7.25
CA THR A 35 9.35 -12.82 6.17
C THR A 35 10.73 -13.36 5.80
N GLU A 36 10.76 -14.57 5.24
CA GLU A 36 11.97 -15.19 4.72
C GLU A 36 11.75 -15.53 3.25
N VAL A 37 12.68 -15.10 2.39
CA VAL A 37 12.65 -15.39 0.96
C VAL A 37 14.00 -15.95 0.55
N ASP A 38 14.01 -17.19 0.06
CA ASP A 38 15.20 -17.91 -0.40
C ASP A 38 16.35 -17.90 0.64
N GLY A 39 16.01 -18.10 1.92
CA GLY A 39 16.96 -18.12 3.05
C GLY A 39 17.42 -16.74 3.53
N GLN A 40 16.89 -15.65 2.95
CA GLN A 40 17.16 -14.29 3.40
C GLN A 40 15.99 -13.75 4.21
N ALA A 41 16.27 -13.31 5.44
CA ALA A 41 15.31 -12.63 6.29
C ALA A 41 15.07 -11.19 5.83
N PHE A 42 13.82 -10.76 5.87
CA PHE A 42 13.35 -9.40 5.59
C PHE A 42 12.33 -8.96 6.64
N LEU A 43 12.38 -7.68 6.98
CA LEU A 43 11.32 -7.01 7.71
C LEU A 43 10.41 -6.28 6.71
N LEU A 44 9.16 -6.72 6.62
CA LEU A 44 8.13 -5.97 5.92
C LEU A 44 7.65 -4.85 6.83
N HIS A 45 7.71 -3.61 6.34
CA HIS A 45 7.24 -2.43 7.06
C HIS A 45 6.32 -1.64 6.13
N GLY A 46 5.12 -1.31 6.62
CA GLY A 46 4.12 -0.58 5.85
C GLY A 46 3.28 0.36 6.71
N VAL A 47 2.81 1.43 6.08
CA VAL A 47 1.85 2.38 6.66
C VAL A 47 0.62 2.42 5.75
N LEU A 48 -0.47 1.82 6.21
CA LEU A 48 -1.72 1.75 5.45
C LEU A 48 -2.45 3.08 5.62
N ASP A 49 -3.06 3.60 4.55
CA ASP A 49 -3.85 4.83 4.67
C ASP A 49 -5.10 4.59 5.53
N TYR A 50 -5.85 3.51 5.23
CA TYR A 50 -7.07 3.15 5.96
C TYR A 50 -7.25 1.63 6.09
N LEU A 51 -7.72 1.18 7.26
CA LEU A 51 -8.08 -0.21 7.56
C LEU A 51 -9.40 -0.29 8.33
N ARG A 52 -10.32 -1.17 7.89
CA ARG A 52 -11.59 -1.46 8.59
C ARG A 52 -12.09 -2.86 8.21
N GLU A 53 -12.40 -3.69 9.21
CA GLU A 53 -13.13 -4.97 9.02
C GLU A 53 -12.56 -5.87 7.91
N GLY A 54 -11.24 -5.98 7.80
CA GLY A 54 -10.59 -6.79 6.78
C GLY A 54 -10.53 -6.15 5.38
N HIS A 55 -10.86 -4.86 5.26
CA HIS A 55 -10.71 -4.09 4.04
C HIS A 55 -9.61 -3.03 4.22
N ILE A 56 -8.72 -2.95 3.24
CA ILE A 56 -7.64 -1.95 3.20
C ILE A 56 -7.94 -0.98 2.08
N TRP A 57 -7.77 0.32 2.34
CA TRP A 57 -7.80 1.34 1.29
C TRP A 57 -6.52 2.15 1.27
N ASP A 58 -6.08 2.49 0.06
CA ASP A 58 -4.97 3.41 -0.20
C ASP A 58 -5.47 4.53 -1.11
N CYS A 59 -5.26 5.76 -0.67
CA CYS A 59 -5.77 6.95 -1.31
C CYS A 59 -4.71 7.52 -2.25
N LYS A 60 -5.06 7.68 -3.53
CA LYS A 60 -4.17 8.26 -4.53
C LYS A 60 -4.80 9.49 -5.16
N PHE A 61 -3.95 10.46 -5.51
CA PHE A 61 -4.34 11.56 -6.39
C PHE A 61 -3.68 11.38 -7.76
N SER A 62 -4.47 11.41 -8.84
CA SER A 62 -3.93 11.27 -10.19
C SER A 62 -4.77 11.94 -11.27
N LYS A 63 -4.23 12.97 -11.92
CA LYS A 63 -4.84 13.63 -13.09
C LYS A 63 -4.83 12.79 -14.38
N THR A 64 -4.13 11.66 -14.37
CA THR A 64 -3.92 10.78 -15.54
C THR A 64 -4.26 9.34 -15.17
N TYR A 65 -5.31 9.16 -14.38
CA TYR A 65 -5.80 7.83 -14.05
C TYR A 65 -6.34 7.12 -15.30
N HIS A 66 -6.06 5.82 -15.38
CA HIS A 66 -6.60 4.88 -16.37
C HIS A 66 -6.81 3.55 -15.68
N LEU A 67 -7.69 2.71 -16.21
CA LEU A 67 -7.99 1.41 -15.64
C LEU A 67 -6.73 0.53 -15.54
N ASN A 68 -6.58 -0.16 -14.41
CA ASN A 68 -5.47 -1.07 -14.07
C ASN A 68 -4.14 -0.35 -13.86
N LYS A 69 -4.15 0.95 -13.55
CA LYS A 69 -2.93 1.73 -13.33
C LYS A 69 -2.06 1.15 -12.21
N TYR A 70 -2.69 0.49 -11.22
CA TYR A 70 -2.01 -0.06 -10.06
C TYR A 70 -1.99 -1.60 -10.02
N LEU A 71 -2.31 -2.26 -11.14
CA LEU A 71 -2.39 -3.72 -11.21
C LEU A 71 -1.07 -4.40 -10.81
N ASP A 72 0.06 -3.87 -11.27
CA ASP A 72 1.40 -4.41 -10.99
C ASP A 72 2.06 -3.76 -9.77
N SER A 73 1.31 -2.99 -8.99
CA SER A 73 1.85 -2.32 -7.81
C SER A 73 2.19 -3.32 -6.71
N PRO A 74 3.42 -3.30 -6.15
CA PRO A 74 3.79 -4.18 -5.05
C PRO A 74 3.12 -3.79 -3.73
N GLN A 75 2.50 -2.60 -3.63
CA GLN A 75 1.82 -2.18 -2.39
C GLN A 75 0.65 -3.12 -2.05
N THR A 76 -0.10 -3.59 -3.06
CA THR A 76 -1.28 -4.46 -2.85
C THR A 76 -0.89 -5.75 -2.14
N SER A 77 0.11 -6.46 -2.66
CA SER A 77 0.59 -7.72 -2.08
C SER A 77 1.27 -7.51 -0.74
N MET A 78 2.04 -6.41 -0.60
CA MET A 78 2.68 -6.02 0.66
C MET A 78 1.66 -5.83 1.78
N TYR A 79 0.61 -5.04 1.56
CA TYR A 79 -0.37 -4.72 2.59
C TYR A 79 -1.27 -5.91 2.95
N LEU A 80 -1.65 -6.74 1.97
CA LEU A 80 -2.35 -8.00 2.25
C LEU A 80 -1.48 -9.01 3.02
N ARG A 81 -0.15 -8.95 2.85
CA ARG A 81 0.78 -9.75 3.64
C ARG A 81 0.95 -9.23 5.08
N LEU A 82 0.84 -7.92 5.28
CA LEU A 82 0.88 -7.28 6.62
C LEU A 82 -0.42 -7.46 7.41
N VAL A 83 -1.56 -7.64 6.73
CA VAL A 83 -2.86 -7.92 7.36
C VAL A 83 -3.40 -9.27 6.84
N PRO A 84 -3.02 -10.39 7.46
CA PRO A 84 -3.47 -11.72 7.03
C PRO A 84 -4.99 -11.89 6.99
N GLU A 85 -5.71 -11.16 7.84
CA GLU A 85 -7.16 -11.18 7.95
C GLU A 85 -7.87 -10.32 6.88
N ALA A 86 -7.13 -9.53 6.09
CA ALA A 86 -7.73 -8.70 5.06
C ALA A 86 -8.21 -9.54 3.87
N PHE A 87 -9.46 -9.28 3.46
CA PHE A 87 -10.13 -9.91 2.32
C PHE A 87 -9.79 -9.21 1.00
N ASP A 88 -9.55 -7.91 1.02
CA ASP A 88 -9.26 -7.13 -0.17
C ASP A 88 -8.49 -5.84 0.12
N PHE A 89 -7.95 -5.30 -0.97
CA PHE A 89 -7.28 -4.02 -1.02
C PHE A 89 -7.91 -3.16 -2.11
N THR A 90 -8.24 -1.91 -1.82
CA THR A 90 -8.85 -0.99 -2.79
C THR A 90 -8.06 0.31 -2.91
N TYR A 91 -7.62 0.63 -4.12
CA TYR A 91 -7.16 1.99 -4.42
C TYR A 91 -8.37 2.89 -4.60
N ILE A 92 -8.47 3.95 -3.79
CA ILE A 92 -9.40 5.06 -4.01
C ILE A 92 -8.60 6.19 -4.67
N VAL A 93 -8.85 6.42 -5.95
CA VAL A 93 -8.08 7.37 -6.76
C VAL A 93 -8.94 8.57 -7.10
N SER A 94 -8.52 9.77 -6.72
CA SER A 94 -9.17 11.00 -7.12
C SER A 94 -8.35 11.74 -8.19
N ASP A 95 -9.00 12.27 -9.22
CA ASP A 95 -8.36 13.20 -10.17
C ASP A 95 -8.64 14.68 -9.83
N GLY A 96 -9.33 14.93 -8.72
CA GLY A 96 -9.81 16.24 -8.28
C GLY A 96 -11.24 16.55 -8.72
N LYS A 97 -11.84 15.74 -9.59
CA LYS A 97 -13.24 15.88 -10.04
C LYS A 97 -14.06 14.61 -9.81
N TYR A 98 -13.45 13.45 -10.02
CA TYR A 98 -14.06 12.14 -9.89
C TYR A 98 -13.23 11.24 -8.98
N VAL A 99 -13.91 10.26 -8.37
CA VAL A 99 -13.29 9.20 -7.56
C VAL A 99 -13.44 7.87 -8.29
N TYR A 100 -12.31 7.20 -8.50
CA TYR A 100 -12.19 5.88 -9.11
C TYR A 100 -11.80 4.84 -8.06
N ARG A 101 -12.23 3.60 -8.26
CA ARG A 101 -11.96 2.49 -7.34
C ARG A 101 -11.37 1.32 -8.11
N GLU A 102 -10.17 0.90 -7.72
CA GLU A 102 -9.58 -0.36 -8.20
C GLU A 102 -9.50 -1.32 -7.02
N LYS A 103 -10.36 -2.34 -7.03
CA LYS A 103 -10.45 -3.34 -5.98
C LYS A 103 -9.69 -4.61 -6.37
N TYR A 104 -8.86 -5.09 -5.45
CA TYR A 104 -8.03 -6.28 -5.59
C TYR A 104 -8.36 -7.26 -4.45
N PRO A 105 -9.21 -8.27 -4.73
CA PRO A 105 -9.48 -9.36 -3.79
C PRO A 105 -8.22 -10.17 -3.48
N ARG A 106 -8.06 -10.63 -2.23
CA ARG A 106 -6.85 -11.34 -1.78
C ARG A 106 -6.54 -12.56 -2.62
N GLU A 107 -7.58 -13.24 -3.10
CA GLU A 107 -7.51 -14.54 -3.79
C GLU A 107 -6.83 -14.43 -5.16
N ILE A 108 -6.79 -13.22 -5.73
CA ILE A 108 -6.19 -12.97 -7.04
C ILE A 108 -4.84 -12.24 -6.96
N VAL A 109 -4.46 -11.75 -5.77
CA VAL A 109 -3.22 -11.00 -5.59
C VAL A 109 -2.07 -11.97 -5.29
N PRO A 110 -0.98 -11.95 -6.08
CA PRO A 110 0.16 -12.81 -5.82
C PRO A 110 0.87 -12.43 -4.50
N PRO A 111 1.53 -13.38 -3.82
CA PRO A 111 2.30 -13.09 -2.62
C PRO A 111 3.44 -12.09 -2.90
N ILE A 112 3.73 -11.20 -1.94
CA ILE A 112 4.79 -10.20 -2.04
C ILE A 112 6.18 -10.84 -2.18
N GLU A 113 6.36 -12.06 -1.68
CA GLU A 113 7.58 -12.85 -1.77
C GLU A 113 8.04 -13.06 -3.22
N TYR A 114 7.13 -13.01 -4.21
CA TYR A 114 7.49 -13.10 -5.62
C TYR A 114 8.23 -11.83 -6.08
N THR A 115 7.69 -10.66 -5.76
CA THR A 115 8.35 -9.36 -6.04
C THR A 115 9.69 -9.27 -5.31
N ILE A 116 9.76 -9.70 -4.05
CA ILE A 116 11.00 -9.70 -3.27
C ILE A 116 12.05 -10.58 -3.96
N ARG A 117 11.68 -11.78 -4.41
CA ARG A 117 12.59 -12.68 -5.13
C ARG A 117 13.12 -12.06 -6.42
N ASP A 118 12.26 -11.41 -7.20
CA ASP A 118 12.70 -10.75 -8.44
C ASP A 118 13.61 -9.55 -8.15
N PHE A 119 13.34 -8.79 -7.09
CA PHE A 119 14.22 -7.73 -6.60
C PHE A 119 15.59 -8.26 -6.17
N MET A 120 15.62 -9.35 -5.39
CA MET A 120 16.86 -10.02 -5.00
C MET A 120 17.66 -10.49 -6.21
N ARG A 121 17.00 -11.12 -7.19
CA ARG A 121 17.65 -11.56 -8.44
C ARG A 121 18.26 -10.38 -9.17
N PHE A 122 17.50 -9.30 -9.35
CA PHE A 122 17.97 -8.09 -9.98
C PHE A 122 19.24 -7.56 -9.30
N LEU A 123 19.23 -7.37 -7.97
CA LEU A 123 20.38 -6.87 -7.23
C LEU A 123 21.61 -7.79 -7.38
N LYS A 124 21.42 -9.10 -7.28
CA LYS A 124 22.51 -10.08 -7.46
C LYS A 124 23.09 -10.01 -8.87
N THR A 125 22.25 -9.92 -9.90
CA THR A 125 22.71 -9.77 -11.29
C THR A 125 23.46 -8.46 -11.53
N GLN A 126 23.11 -7.39 -10.81
CA GLN A 126 23.82 -6.11 -10.90
C GLN A 126 25.06 -6.02 -9.99
N GLY A 127 25.36 -7.06 -9.19
CA GLY A 127 26.45 -7.00 -8.20
C GLY A 127 26.20 -6.00 -7.06
N LEU A 128 24.94 -5.72 -6.75
CA LEU A 128 24.51 -4.73 -5.74
C LEU A 128 23.97 -5.39 -4.46
N TRP A 129 23.97 -6.71 -4.38
CA TRP A 129 23.36 -7.45 -3.28
C TRP A 129 24.04 -7.14 -1.94
N GLU A 130 25.36 -7.18 -1.90
CA GLU A 130 26.17 -6.92 -0.71
C GLU A 130 26.00 -5.46 -0.26
N VAL A 131 25.94 -4.52 -1.21
CA VAL A 131 25.70 -3.09 -0.94
C VAL A 131 24.32 -2.88 -0.32
N TYR A 132 23.29 -3.52 -0.88
CA TYR A 132 21.96 -3.46 -0.32
C TYR A 132 21.94 -3.96 1.13
N GLN A 133 22.51 -5.13 1.40
CA GLN A 133 22.57 -5.69 2.75
C GLN A 133 23.37 -4.82 3.73
N GLU A 134 24.41 -4.13 3.27
CA GLU A 134 25.19 -3.20 4.10
C GLU A 134 24.37 -1.96 4.48
N LYS A 135 23.67 -1.37 3.50
CA LYS A 135 22.99 -0.07 3.65
C LYS A 135 21.58 -0.18 4.24
N TRP A 136 20.92 -1.33 4.09
CA TRP A 136 19.53 -1.56 4.51
C TRP A 136 19.42 -2.52 5.69
N LYS A 137 20.36 -2.42 6.63
CA LYS A 137 20.22 -3.11 7.91
C LYS A 137 19.07 -2.46 8.68
N PRO A 138 18.21 -3.24 9.37
CA PRO A 138 17.28 -2.65 10.30
C PRO A 138 18.09 -1.86 11.34
N GLU A 139 17.72 -0.60 11.57
CA GLU A 139 18.16 0.07 12.79
C GLU A 139 17.68 -0.79 13.96
N ASN A 140 18.49 -0.92 15.02
CA ASN A 140 18.06 -1.62 16.23
C ASN A 140 16.83 -0.87 16.78
N TYR A 141 15.63 -1.31 16.39
CA TYR A 141 14.39 -0.91 17.03
C TYR A 141 14.48 -1.51 18.42
N GLY A 142 14.92 -0.68 19.38
CA GLY A 142 15.07 -1.07 20.78
C GLY A 142 13.80 -1.77 21.26
N THR A 143 13.98 -2.99 21.74
CA THR A 143 13.03 -3.71 22.58
C THR A 143 12.65 -2.90 23.82
#